data_AF-A0AAW0HVL0-F1
#
_entry.id   AF-A0AAW0HVL0-F1
#
_cell.length_a   1.000
_cell.length_b   1.000
_cell.length_c   1.000
_cell.angle_alpha   90.00
_cell.angle_beta   90.00
_cell.angle_gamma   90.00
#
_symmetry.space_group_name_H-M   'P 1'
#
loop_
_entity.id
_entity.type
_entity.pdbx_description
1 polymer ?
#
loop_
_entity_poly.entity_id
_entity_poly.type
_entity_poly.pdbx_seq_one_letter_code
_entity_poly.pdbx_strand_id
1 'polypeptide(L)'
;MRGAFGKPQGTVARVHLGQVIMSIRTKLQTKERVMEALRRAKFKFPGRQKSHISKKWGLTKFNADETGDMVDVKRLIPDGCGVKYIPNRGPLASGEPYTPEDFHAGRLRPPENTDVYLMIHDSSKIMK
;
A
#
# COMPACT_ATOMS: atom_id res chain seq x y z
N MET A 1 -44.87 14.62 4.03
CA MET A 1 -44.97 14.52 2.55
C MET A 1 -45.17 13.05 2.19
N ARG A 2 -46.21 12.71 1.43
CA ARG A 2 -46.56 11.31 1.12
C ARG A 2 -45.72 10.83 -0.09
N GLY A 3 -45.07 9.68 0.00
CA GLY A 3 -44.34 9.05 -1.12
C GLY A 3 -42.91 9.58 -1.38
N ALA A 4 -42.12 9.88 -0.35
CA ALA A 4 -40.83 10.55 -0.48
C ALA A 4 -39.61 9.63 -0.73
N PHE A 5 -39.79 8.38 -1.15
CA PHE A 5 -38.66 7.51 -1.47
C PHE A 5 -38.05 7.92 -2.81
N GLY A 6 -36.76 8.29 -2.80
CA GLY A 6 -36.06 8.82 -3.96
C GLY A 6 -35.60 7.75 -4.95
N LYS A 7 -35.31 8.18 -6.19
CA LYS A 7 -34.60 7.37 -7.19
C LYS A 7 -33.08 7.42 -6.94
N PRO A 8 -32.30 6.45 -7.44
CA PRO A 8 -30.85 6.48 -7.31
C PRO A 8 -30.24 7.70 -8.04
N GLN A 9 -29.44 8.50 -7.33
CA GLN A 9 -28.78 9.69 -7.88
C GLN A 9 -27.31 9.43 -8.26
N GLY A 10 -26.62 8.58 -7.51
CA GLY A 10 -25.19 8.28 -7.71
C GLY A 10 -24.62 7.38 -6.62
N THR A 11 -23.35 7.01 -6.77
CA THR A 11 -22.62 6.16 -5.83
C THR A 11 -21.66 6.97 -4.98
N VAL A 12 -21.43 6.53 -3.74
CA VAL A 12 -20.48 7.16 -2.82
C VAL A 12 -19.59 6.11 -2.17
N ALA A 13 -18.33 6.46 -1.92
CA ALA A 13 -17.43 5.65 -1.08
C ALA A 13 -17.58 6.09 0.38
N ARG A 14 -17.95 5.16 1.26
CA ARG A 14 -17.98 5.42 2.71
C ARG A 14 -16.58 5.23 3.26
N VAL A 15 -16.05 6.28 3.90
CA VAL A 15 -14.67 6.29 4.43
C VAL A 15 -14.73 6.52 5.94
N HIS A 16 -14.10 5.63 6.70
CA HIS A 16 -13.96 5.73 8.15
C HIS A 16 -12.74 6.58 8.55
N LEU A 17 -12.72 6.98 9.81
CA LEU A 17 -11.54 7.61 10.38
C LEU A 17 -10.33 6.68 10.36
N GLY A 18 -9.16 7.19 9.98
CA GLY A 18 -7.94 6.39 9.90
C GLY A 18 -7.87 5.49 8.67
N GLN A 19 -8.92 5.47 7.83
CA GLN A 19 -8.91 4.71 6.59
C GLN A 19 -8.04 5.40 5.53
N VAL A 20 -7.22 4.59 4.85
CA VAL A 20 -6.42 5.03 3.69
C VAL A 20 -7.36 5.24 2.51
N ILE A 21 -7.30 6.44 1.92
CA ILE A 21 -8.06 6.81 0.71
C ILE A 21 -7.23 6.55 -0.54
N MET A 22 -5.94 6.92 -0.50
CA MET A 22 -5.03 6.79 -1.63
C MET A 22 -3.64 6.36 -1.15
N SER A 23 -3.00 5.46 -1.89
CA SER A 23 -1.65 4.96 -1.63
C SER A 23 -0.79 5.06 -2.88
N ILE A 24 0.42 5.61 -2.76
CA ILE A 24 1.35 5.80 -3.86
C ILE A 24 2.68 5.13 -3.51
N ARG A 25 3.19 4.27 -4.41
CA ARG A 25 4.50 3.61 -4.30
C ARG A 25 5.49 4.26 -5.25
N THR A 26 6.59 4.82 -4.74
CA THR A 26 7.62 5.47 -5.56
C THR A 26 9.03 5.21 -5.06
N LYS A 27 10.02 5.63 -5.85
CA LYS A 27 11.41 5.70 -5.39
C LYS A 27 11.58 6.83 -4.36
N LEU A 28 12.55 6.69 -3.46
CA LEU A 28 12.89 7.69 -2.44
C LEU A 28 13.18 9.08 -3.05
N GLN A 29 13.84 9.11 -4.21
CA GLN A 29 14.21 10.34 -4.93
C GLN A 29 13.02 11.25 -5.30
N THR A 30 11.81 10.70 -5.45
CA THR A 30 10.62 11.45 -5.87
C THR A 30 9.70 11.87 -4.72
N LYS A 31 10.16 11.71 -3.47
CA LYS A 31 9.41 11.99 -2.24
C LYS A 31 8.66 13.32 -2.25
N GLU A 32 9.37 14.42 -2.52
CA GLU A 32 8.81 15.77 -2.45
C GLU A 32 7.69 15.98 -3.47
N ARG A 33 7.87 15.44 -4.69
CA ARG A 33 6.87 15.52 -5.76
C ARG A 33 5.59 14.78 -5.37
N VAL A 34 5.70 13.63 -4.73
CA VAL A 34 4.54 12.86 -4.26
C VAL A 34 3.81 13.58 -3.13
N MET A 35 4.56 14.16 -2.18
CA MET A 35 3.97 14.91 -1.07
C MET A 35 3.18 16.13 -1.56
N GLU A 36 3.70 16.86 -2.55
CA GLU A 36 2.99 17.98 -3.16
C GLU A 36 1.75 17.51 -3.97
N ALA A 37 1.85 16.40 -4.70
CA ALA A 37 0.71 15.83 -5.41
C ALA A 37 -0.42 15.42 -4.45
N LEU A 38 -0.11 14.77 -3.32
CA LEU A 38 -1.08 14.42 -2.29
C LEU A 38 -1.68 15.66 -1.62
N ARG A 39 -0.87 16.71 -1.39
CA ARG A 39 -1.37 17.99 -0.87
C ARG A 39 -2.39 18.62 -1.82
N ARG A 40 -2.14 18.57 -3.13
CA ARG A 40 -3.08 19.08 -4.16
C ARG A 40 -4.34 18.24 -4.28
N ALA A 41 -4.20 16.91 -4.26
CA ALA A 41 -5.33 15.99 -4.31
C ALA A 41 -6.30 16.19 -3.13
N LYS A 42 -5.76 16.54 -1.95
CA LYS A 42 -6.55 16.79 -0.74
C LYS A 42 -7.65 17.82 -0.95
N PHE A 43 -7.42 18.86 -1.76
CA PHE A 43 -8.41 19.90 -2.03
C PHE A 43 -9.66 19.42 -2.78
N LYS A 44 -9.63 18.21 -3.34
CA LYS A 44 -10.78 17.61 -4.04
C LYS A 44 -11.65 16.75 -3.13
N PHE A 45 -11.20 16.45 -1.91
CA PHE A 45 -11.97 15.67 -0.95
C PHE A 45 -12.52 16.58 0.15
N PRO A 46 -13.79 16.39 0.56
CA PRO A 46 -14.34 17.10 1.70
C PRO A 46 -13.70 16.62 3.00
N GLY A 47 -13.71 17.47 4.04
CA GLY A 47 -13.18 17.11 5.37
C GLY A 47 -11.67 17.30 5.51
N ARG A 48 -11.05 16.57 6.44
CA ARG A 48 -9.62 16.62 6.71
C ARG A 48 -8.96 15.30 6.32
N GLN A 49 -7.88 15.40 5.55
CA GLN A 49 -6.99 14.28 5.24
C GLN A 49 -5.56 14.61 5.65
N LYS A 50 -4.80 13.61 6.04
CA LYS A 50 -3.38 13.74 6.39
C LYS A 50 -2.56 12.82 5.48
N SER A 51 -1.45 13.35 4.96
CA SER A 51 -0.45 12.54 4.27
C SER A 51 0.47 11.88 5.30
N HIS A 52 0.78 10.60 5.09
CA HIS A 52 1.64 9.79 5.94
C HIS A 52 2.64 9.02 5.08
N ILE A 53 3.85 8.82 5.61
CA ILE A 53 4.87 7.97 4.99
C ILE A 53 4.85 6.65 5.75
N SER A 54 4.53 5.58 5.04
CA SER A 54 4.46 4.24 5.60
C SER A 54 5.84 3.67 5.86
N LYS A 55 5.96 2.86 6.93
CA LYS A 55 7.15 2.02 7.20
C LYS A 55 7.14 0.69 6.43
N LYS A 56 6.06 0.42 5.68
CA LYS A 56 5.89 -0.81 4.91
C LYS A 56 6.69 -0.77 3.61
N TRP A 57 7.20 -1.92 3.19
CA TRP A 57 7.86 -2.05 1.90
C TRP A 57 6.83 -2.02 0.77
N GLY A 58 6.79 -0.91 0.03
CA GLY A 58 5.81 -0.77 -1.03
C GLY A 58 4.37 -1.00 -0.51
N LEU A 59 3.51 -1.54 -1.36
CA LEU A 59 2.12 -1.85 -0.99
C LEU A 59 1.98 -3.24 -0.34
N THR A 60 3.07 -3.75 0.25
CA THR A 60 3.04 -5.04 0.94
C THR A 60 2.68 -4.86 2.42
N LYS A 61 2.39 -5.98 3.09
CA LYS A 61 2.14 -6.03 4.53
C LYS A 61 3.43 -6.02 5.37
N PHE A 62 4.58 -6.20 4.75
CA PHE A 62 5.87 -6.35 5.42
C PHE A 62 6.53 -4.99 5.69
N ASN A 63 7.28 -4.88 6.78
CA ASN A 63 8.06 -3.68 7.09
C ASN A 63 9.27 -3.61 6.15
N ALA A 64 9.69 -2.40 5.77
CA ALA A 64 10.87 -2.22 4.92
C ALA A 64 12.13 -2.84 5.54
N ASP A 65 12.31 -2.66 6.85
CA ASP A 65 13.48 -3.13 7.60
C ASP A 65 13.61 -4.66 7.59
N GLU A 66 12.51 -5.39 7.78
CA GLU A 66 12.48 -6.87 7.84
C GLU A 66 12.50 -7.54 6.47
N THR A 67 12.19 -6.77 5.41
CA THR A 67 12.01 -7.34 4.08
C THR A 67 13.32 -7.82 3.48
N GLY A 68 14.44 -7.12 3.73
CA GLY A 68 15.76 -7.49 3.21
C GLY A 68 16.10 -8.94 3.59
N ASP A 69 16.08 -9.22 4.89
CA ASP A 69 16.34 -10.56 5.43
C ASP A 69 15.40 -11.62 4.85
N MET A 70 14.12 -11.31 4.66
CA MET A 70 13.15 -12.27 4.11
C MET A 70 13.37 -12.55 2.61
N VAL A 71 13.90 -11.59 1.86
CA VAL A 71 14.30 -11.79 0.45
C VAL A 71 15.58 -12.62 0.39
N ASP A 72 16.55 -12.34 1.27
CA ASP A 72 17.82 -13.07 1.34
C ASP A 72 17.62 -14.54 1.73
N VAL A 73 16.72 -14.79 2.69
CA VAL A 73 16.29 -16.14 3.12
C VAL A 73 15.31 -16.77 2.11
N LYS A 74 15.04 -16.11 0.97
CA LYS A 74 14.16 -16.58 -0.11
C LYS A 74 12.74 -16.95 0.32
N ARG A 75 12.23 -16.31 1.38
CA ARG A 75 10.83 -16.46 1.84
C ARG A 75 9.85 -15.59 1.06
N LEU A 76 10.34 -14.57 0.38
CA LEU A 76 9.55 -13.67 -0.45
C LEU A 76 9.89 -13.88 -1.93
N ILE A 77 8.91 -14.32 -2.70
CA ILE A 77 9.02 -14.55 -4.14
C ILE A 77 8.31 -13.39 -4.88
N PRO A 78 8.95 -12.77 -5.89
CA PRO A 78 8.27 -11.79 -6.74
C PRO A 78 7.06 -12.39 -7.45
N ASP A 79 5.94 -11.66 -7.43
CA ASP A 79 4.74 -12.03 -8.17
C ASP A 79 4.19 -10.82 -8.92
N GLY A 80 4.93 -10.42 -9.96
CA GLY A 80 4.64 -9.24 -10.77
C GLY A 80 4.65 -7.95 -9.93
N CYS A 81 3.48 -7.41 -9.62
CA CYS A 81 3.33 -6.20 -8.81
C CYS A 81 3.34 -6.46 -7.29
N GLY A 82 3.06 -7.70 -6.89
CA GLY A 82 2.98 -8.16 -5.50
C GLY A 82 4.13 -9.11 -5.15
N VAL A 83 3.98 -9.76 -3.98
CA VAL A 83 4.97 -10.69 -3.43
C VAL A 83 4.23 -11.88 -2.84
N LYS A 84 4.69 -13.09 -3.16
CA LYS A 84 4.25 -14.33 -2.55
C LYS A 84 5.14 -14.65 -1.35
N TYR A 85 4.52 -15.04 -0.24
CA TYR A 85 5.22 -15.48 0.96
C TYR A 85 5.19 -17.00 1.04
N ILE A 86 6.34 -17.61 1.28
CA ILE A 86 6.47 -19.04 1.51
C ILE A 86 6.30 -19.31 3.01
N PRO A 87 5.19 -19.92 3.46
CA PRO A 87 5.00 -20.31 4.85
C PRO A 87 5.80 -21.56 5.19
N ASN A 88 6.13 -21.75 6.47
CA ASN A 88 6.77 -22.99 6.96
C ASN A 88 5.82 -24.20 7.02
N ARG A 89 4.67 -24.15 6.35
CA ARG A 89 3.61 -25.18 6.40
C ARG A 89 3.07 -25.42 5.00
N GLY A 90 2.89 -26.68 4.62
CA GLY A 90 2.33 -27.09 3.34
C GLY A 90 2.89 -28.44 2.87
N PRO A 91 2.37 -29.00 1.76
CA PRO A 91 2.90 -30.23 1.18
C PRO A 91 4.35 -30.06 0.74
N LEU A 92 5.24 -30.96 1.15
CA LEU A 92 6.68 -30.91 0.86
C LEU A 92 6.97 -31.01 -0.66
N ALA A 93 6.13 -31.74 -1.41
CA ALA A 93 6.30 -31.95 -2.85
C ALA A 93 6.01 -30.70 -3.71
N SER A 94 5.22 -29.75 -3.22
CA SER A 94 4.98 -28.46 -3.90
C SER A 94 6.02 -27.38 -3.53
N GLY A 95 6.98 -27.73 -2.67
CA GLY A 95 8.01 -26.85 -2.13
C GLY A 95 9.38 -27.07 -2.75
N GLU A 96 9.46 -27.48 -4.02
CA GLU A 96 10.74 -27.40 -4.74
C GLU A 96 11.26 -25.96 -4.60
N PRO A 97 12.47 -25.77 -4.08
CA PRO A 97 13.05 -24.44 -3.96
C PRO A 97 13.17 -23.90 -5.38
N TYR A 98 12.40 -22.86 -5.68
CA TYR A 98 12.52 -22.09 -6.93
C TYR A 98 14.00 -21.94 -7.27
N THR A 99 14.36 -22.37 -8.47
CA THR A 99 15.75 -22.47 -8.87
C THR A 99 16.40 -21.08 -8.82
N PRO A 100 17.71 -20.98 -8.53
CA PRO A 100 18.43 -19.70 -8.55
C PRO A 100 18.27 -18.92 -9.88
N GLU A 101 17.86 -19.60 -10.95
CA GLU A 101 17.76 -19.06 -12.31
C GLU A 101 16.48 -18.23 -12.53
N ASP A 102 15.42 -18.48 -11.74
CA ASP A 102 14.17 -17.70 -11.77
C ASP A 102 14.31 -16.31 -11.13
N PHE A 103 15.38 -16.09 -10.34
CA PHE A 103 15.70 -14.78 -9.77
C PHE A 103 16.22 -13.80 -10.84
N HIS A 104 16.61 -14.27 -12.02
CA HIS A 104 17.19 -13.43 -13.06
C HIS A 104 16.19 -12.73 -13.98
N ALA A 105 14.88 -12.85 -13.75
CA ALA A 105 13.89 -12.21 -14.61
C ALA A 105 12.71 -11.57 -13.85
N GLY A 106 12.94 -10.67 -12.87
CA GLY A 106 11.82 -9.85 -12.39
C GLY A 106 11.96 -8.99 -11.13
N ARG A 107 12.74 -7.90 -11.18
CA ARG A 107 12.54 -6.60 -10.48
C ARG A 107 11.85 -6.60 -9.09
N LEU A 108 12.30 -7.36 -8.09
CA LEU A 108 12.10 -6.88 -6.70
C LEU A 108 13.07 -5.72 -6.48
N ARG A 109 12.52 -4.50 -6.38
CA ARG A 109 13.35 -3.34 -6.04
C ARG A 109 13.75 -3.46 -4.57
N PRO A 110 15.03 -3.23 -4.23
CA PRO A 110 15.49 -3.26 -2.85
C PRO A 110 14.58 -2.44 -1.93
N PRO A 111 14.28 -2.95 -0.72
CA PRO A 111 13.35 -2.30 0.21
C PRO A 111 13.77 -0.89 0.60
N GLU A 112 15.08 -0.67 0.72
CA GLU A 112 15.73 0.63 0.96
C GLU A 112 15.38 1.73 -0.07
N ASN A 113 14.83 1.38 -1.24
CA ASN A 113 14.58 2.30 -2.33
C ASN A 113 13.08 2.55 -2.63
N THR A 114 12.16 2.10 -1.75
CA THR A 114 10.72 2.21 -2.01
C THR A 114 9.93 2.74 -0.81
N ASP A 115 9.46 3.98 -0.93
CA ASP A 115 8.53 4.58 0.04
C ASP A 115 7.08 4.40 -0.40
N VAL A 116 6.18 4.32 0.59
CA VAL A 116 4.74 4.46 0.37
C VAL A 116 4.18 5.68 1.07
N TYR A 117 3.48 6.49 0.27
CA TYR A 117 2.79 7.67 0.72
C TYR A 117 1.29 7.38 0.77
N LEU A 118 0.69 7.61 1.93
CA LEU A 118 -0.70 7.32 2.22
C LEU A 118 -1.44 8.63 2.48
N MET A 119 -2.59 8.83 1.83
CA MET A 119 -3.57 9.83 2.24
C MET A 119 -4.61 9.16 3.13
N ILE A 120 -4.74 9.64 4.37
CA ILE A 120 -5.60 9.05 5.40
C ILE A 120 -6.64 10.08 5.82
N HIS A 121 -7.90 9.64 6.02
CA HIS A 121 -8.92 10.49 6.61
C HIS A 121 -8.60 10.81 8.08
N ASP A 122 -8.66 12.08 8.47
CA ASP A 122 -8.26 12.58 9.79
C ASP A 122 -9.43 13.31 10.48
N SER A 123 -9.59 13.10 11.79
CA SER A 123 -10.65 13.69 12.64
C SER A 123 -10.13 14.70 13.65
N SER A 124 -8.84 15.08 13.60
CA SER A 124 -8.13 15.85 14.63
C SER A 124 -8.67 17.25 15.00
N LYS A 125 -9.89 17.64 14.58
CA LYS A 125 -10.58 18.86 15.04
C LYS A 125 -12.10 18.77 15.28
N ILE A 126 -12.72 17.58 15.35
CA ILE A 126 -14.17 17.50 15.70
C ILE A 126 -14.40 17.38 17.23
N MET A 127 -13.35 17.18 18.03
CA MET A 127 -13.41 17.23 19.49
C MET A 127 -12.72 18.51 20.01
N LYS A 128 -13.36 19.67 19.85
CA LYS A 128 -13.21 20.85 20.70
C LYS A 128 -14.51 21.63 20.71
#